data_AF-A0A645I839-F1
#
_entry.id   AF-A0A645I839-F1
#
_cell.length_a   1.000
_cell.length_b   1.000
_cell.length_c   1.000
_cell.angle_alpha   90.00
_cell.angle_beta   90.00
_cell.angle_gamma   90.00
#
_symmetry.space_group_name_H-M   'P 1'
#
loop_
_entity.id
_entity.type
_entity.pdbx_description
1 polymer ?
#
loop_
_entity_poly.entity_id
_entity_poly.type
_entity_poly.pdbx_seq_one_letter_code
_entity_poly.pdbx_strand_id
1 'polypeptide(L)'
;MRNTDLSDHIVYFGPMGCRTGCIFLTRGLSDQDAIVLTQQAFDFIRNYEGDIPGVSEKECGNYRDHSLEEAKKDAEDMCEVLKDWKEDQLKYPEKQSGFEYL
;
A
#
# COMPACT_ATOMS: atom_id res chain seq x y z
N MET A 1 4.30 -8.38 -0.19
CA MET A 1 3.70 -8.41 1.17
C MET A 1 3.48 -9.83 1.68
N ARG A 2 2.67 -10.69 1.04
CA ARG A 2 2.42 -12.09 1.48
C ARG A 2 3.47 -13.12 1.01
N ASN A 3 4.57 -12.64 0.44
CA ASN A 3 5.71 -13.43 -0.04
C ASN A 3 6.89 -13.39 0.94
N THR A 4 6.62 -13.15 2.22
CA THR A 4 7.60 -13.04 3.31
C THR A 4 7.15 -13.92 4.49
N ASP A 5 8.04 -14.12 5.46
CA ASP A 5 7.73 -14.86 6.70
C ASP A 5 6.64 -14.19 7.57
N LEU A 6 6.24 -12.96 7.22
CA LEU A 6 5.18 -12.21 7.91
C LEU A 6 3.78 -12.40 7.28
N SER A 7 3.64 -13.29 6.28
CA SER A 7 2.39 -13.49 5.54
C SER A 7 1.18 -13.78 6.45
N ASP A 8 1.35 -14.56 7.51
CA ASP A 8 0.27 -14.95 8.43
C ASP A 8 -0.29 -13.77 9.25
N HIS A 9 0.42 -12.64 9.28
CA HIS A 9 -0.02 -11.42 9.93
C HIS A 9 -0.86 -10.52 9.00
N ILE A 10 -0.94 -10.82 7.71
CA ILE A 10 -1.64 -9.98 6.73
C ILE A 10 -3.08 -10.44 6.57
N VAL A 11 -4.03 -9.58 6.95
CA VAL A 11 -5.46 -9.87 6.83
C VAL A 11 -5.98 -9.43 5.47
N TYR A 12 -5.66 -8.21 5.04
CA TYR A 12 -6.23 -7.61 3.82
C TYR A 12 -5.32 -6.52 3.23
N PHE A 13 -5.36 -6.40 1.91
CA PHE A 13 -4.84 -5.27 1.16
C PHE A 13 -5.82 -4.93 0.04
N GLY A 14 -6.22 -3.66 -0.06
CA GLY A 14 -7.08 -3.23 -1.17
C GLY A 14 -7.31 -1.72 -1.23
N PRO A 15 -7.89 -1.22 -2.32
CA PRO A 15 -7.97 0.21 -2.61
C PRO A 15 -8.99 0.93 -1.73
N MET A 16 -8.72 2.21 -1.45
CA MET A 16 -9.73 3.12 -0.93
C MET A 16 -10.64 3.61 -2.05
N GLY A 17 -11.95 3.78 -1.78
CA GLY A 17 -12.91 4.25 -2.78
C GLY A 17 -12.63 5.67 -3.32
N CYS A 18 -11.95 6.51 -2.54
CA CYS A 18 -11.50 7.84 -2.97
C CYS A 18 -10.26 7.82 -3.88
N ARG A 19 -9.65 6.65 -4.11
CA ARG A 19 -8.46 6.45 -4.95
C ARG A 19 -7.20 7.22 -4.51
N THR A 20 -7.10 7.56 -3.22
CA THR A 20 -5.92 8.25 -2.66
C THR A 20 -4.98 7.33 -1.88
N GLY A 21 -5.21 6.02 -1.91
CA GLY A 21 -4.40 5.05 -1.20
C GLY A 21 -5.05 3.67 -1.10
N CYS A 22 -4.41 2.81 -0.31
CA CYS A 22 -4.85 1.46 -0.01
C CYS A 22 -4.99 1.26 1.51
N ILE A 23 -5.83 0.32 1.91
CA ILE A 23 -5.95 -0.15 3.29
C ILE A 23 -5.09 -1.41 3.41
N PHE A 24 -4.06 -1.36 4.26
CA PHE A 24 -3.24 -2.52 4.62
C PHE A 24 -3.57 -2.94 6.06
N LEU A 25 -4.36 -4.01 6.19
CA LEU A 25 -4.83 -4.51 7.48
C LEU A 25 -3.96 -5.68 7.93
N THR A 26 -3.35 -5.54 9.10
CA THR A 26 -2.46 -6.54 9.70
C THR A 26 -2.92 -6.92 11.11
N ARG A 27 -2.38 -8.01 11.66
CA ARG A 27 -2.62 -8.46 13.03
C ARG A 27 -1.30 -8.75 13.74
N GLY A 28 -1.04 -8.03 14.83
CA GLY A 28 0.15 -8.24 15.66
C GLY A 28 1.47 -7.92 14.98
N LEU A 29 1.43 -7.14 13.90
CA LEU A 29 2.61 -6.64 13.21
C LEU A 29 3.09 -5.34 13.87
N SER A 30 4.40 -5.11 13.94
CA SER A 30 4.93 -3.83 14.41
C SER A 30 4.76 -2.73 13.35
N ASP A 31 4.77 -1.47 13.80
CA ASP A 31 4.72 -0.31 12.91
C ASP A 31 5.91 -0.29 11.94
N GLN A 32 7.12 -0.63 12.42
CA GLN A 32 8.32 -0.72 11.59
C GLN A 32 8.18 -1.81 10.51
N ASP A 33 7.68 -2.99 10.87
CA ASP A 33 7.48 -4.07 9.91
C ASP A 33 6.44 -3.68 8.85
N ALA A 34 5.38 -2.97 9.24
CA ALA A 34 4.37 -2.46 8.31
C ALA A 34 4.99 -1.47 7.31
N ILE A 35 5.83 -0.54 7.78
CA ILE A 35 6.58 0.40 6.93
C ILE A 35 7.48 -0.37 5.96
N VAL A 36 8.31 -1.29 6.46
CA VAL A 36 9.26 -2.07 5.64
C VAL A 36 8.54 -2.91 4.59
N LEU A 37 7.46 -3.60 4.96
CA LEU A 37 6.67 -4.38 4.00
C LEU A 37 6.03 -3.50 2.93
N THR A 38 5.62 -2.28 3.28
CA THR A 38 5.05 -1.32 2.33
C THR A 38 6.12 -0.82 1.35
N GLN A 39 7.30 -0.43 1.86
CA GLN A 39 8.44 -0.03 1.04
C GLN A 39 8.87 -1.15 0.08
N GLN A 40 9.01 -2.37 0.58
CA GLN A 40 9.36 -3.54 -0.23
C GLN A 40 8.30 -3.87 -1.29
N ALA A 41 7.01 -3.66 -0.98
CA ALA A 41 5.94 -3.89 -1.94
C ALA A 41 6.00 -2.90 -3.11
N PHE A 42 6.21 -1.61 -2.85
CA PHE A 42 6.35 -0.62 -3.91
C PHE A 42 7.65 -0.79 -4.71
N ASP A 43 8.76 -1.11 -4.05
CA ASP A 43 10.01 -1.45 -4.75
C ASP A 43 9.84 -2.69 -5.65
N PHE A 44 9.11 -3.70 -5.19
CA PHE A 44 8.76 -4.84 -6.03
C PHE A 44 7.90 -4.43 -7.22
N ILE A 45 6.86 -3.61 -7.03
CA ILE A 45 5.95 -3.20 -8.11
C ILE A 45 6.70 -2.41 -9.18
N ARG A 46 7.52 -1.40 -8.82
CA ARG A 46 8.25 -0.57 -9.81
C ARG A 46 9.21 -1.39 -10.67
N ASN A 47 9.73 -2.50 -10.14
CA ASN A 47 10.67 -3.38 -10.83
C ASN A 47 9.99 -4.63 -11.41
N TYR A 48 8.67 -4.76 -11.30
CA TYR A 48 7.95 -5.95 -11.75
C TYR A 48 7.96 -6.05 -13.28
N GLU A 49 8.11 -7.29 -13.74
CA GLU A 49 8.03 -7.70 -15.14
C GLU A 49 7.18 -8.98 -15.25
N GLY A 50 6.57 -9.17 -16.41
CA GLY A 50 5.70 -10.31 -16.68
C GLY A 50 4.22 -9.97 -16.51
N ASP A 51 3.39 -11.03 -16.49
CA ASP A 51 1.94 -10.88 -16.45
C ASP A 51 1.45 -10.46 -15.06
N ILE A 52 0.45 -9.59 -15.01
CA ILE A 52 -0.19 -9.19 -13.74
C ILE A 52 -0.92 -10.42 -13.16
N PRO A 53 -0.64 -10.83 -11.91
CA PRO A 53 -1.31 -11.97 -11.30
C PRO A 53 -2.83 -11.76 -11.21
N GLY A 54 -3.62 -12.77 -11.60
CA GLY A 54 -5.08 -12.74 -11.53
C GLY A 54 -5.77 -11.82 -12.54
N VAL A 55 -5.05 -11.34 -13.57
CA VAL A 55 -5.58 -10.42 -14.59
C VAL A 55 -6.49 -11.09 -15.63
N SER A 56 -6.68 -12.41 -15.59
CA SER A 56 -7.49 -13.08 -16.60
C SER A 56 -8.99 -12.85 -16.39
N GLU A 57 -9.79 -13.01 -17.45
CA GLU A 57 -11.26 -12.92 -17.37
C GLU A 57 -11.89 -13.87 -16.35
N LYS A 58 -11.25 -15.02 -16.08
CA LYS A 58 -11.74 -16.00 -15.10
C LYS A 58 -11.44 -15.61 -13.65
N GLU A 59 -10.48 -14.71 -13.43
CA GLU A 59 -9.94 -14.38 -12.12
C GLU A 59 -10.27 -12.95 -11.68
N CYS A 60 -10.50 -12.03 -12.62
CA CYS A 60 -10.80 -10.62 -12.36
C CYS A 60 -12.17 -10.21 -12.89
N GLY A 61 -13.01 -9.63 -12.02
CA GLY A 61 -14.32 -9.11 -12.39
C GLY A 61 -14.29 -7.90 -13.35
N ASN A 62 -13.12 -7.28 -13.54
CA ASN A 62 -12.90 -6.21 -14.51
C ASN A 62 -11.52 -6.36 -15.20
N TYR A 63 -11.28 -7.53 -15.79
CA TYR A 63 -9.97 -7.91 -16.37
C TYR A 63 -9.39 -6.96 -17.44
N ARG A 64 -10.22 -6.07 -18.02
CA ARG A 64 -9.81 -5.13 -19.07
C ARG A 64 -9.25 -3.81 -18.52
N ASP A 65 -9.41 -3.55 -17.23
CA ASP A 65 -9.03 -2.30 -16.57
C ASP A 65 -7.73 -2.47 -15.78
N HIS A 66 -6.67 -2.82 -16.50
CA HIS A 66 -5.34 -3.05 -15.93
C HIS A 66 -4.26 -2.37 -16.76
N SER A 67 -3.30 -1.76 -16.08
CA SER A 67 -2.10 -1.17 -16.69
C SER A 67 -0.89 -1.42 -15.80
N LEU A 68 0.04 -2.26 -16.25
CA LEU A 68 1.29 -2.50 -15.53
C LEU A 68 2.17 -1.26 -15.54
N GLU A 69 2.25 -0.56 -16.67
CA GLU A 69 3.06 0.65 -16.81
C GLU A 69 2.61 1.76 -15.87
N GLU A 70 1.30 2.00 -15.72
CA GLU A 70 0.78 2.99 -14.78
C GLU A 70 1.05 2.57 -13.32
N ALA A 71 0.85 1.29 -12.99
CA ALA A 71 1.14 0.78 -11.64
C ALA A 71 2.64 0.91 -11.26
N LYS A 72 3.54 0.69 -12.23
CA LYS A 72 4.99 0.88 -12.04
C LYS A 72 5.34 2.34 -11.78
N LYS A 73 4.71 3.26 -12.52
CA LYS A 73 4.89 4.71 -12.32
C LYS A 73 4.39 5.17 -10.96
N ASP A 74 3.18 4.77 -10.57
CA ASP A 74 2.63 5.09 -9.25
C ASP A 74 3.54 4.54 -8.13
N ALA A 75 4.15 3.37 -8.35
CA ALA A 75 5.07 2.78 -7.40
C ALA A 75 6.41 3.51 -7.31
N GLU A 76 6.94 4.01 -8.43
CA GLU A 76 8.13 4.86 -8.45
C GLU A 76 7.90 6.15 -7.67
N ASP A 77 6.78 6.84 -7.91
CA ASP A 77 6.40 8.06 -7.19
C ASP A 77 6.28 7.78 -5.67
N MET A 78 5.66 6.66 -5.29
CA MET A 78 5.52 6.29 -3.89
C MET A 78 6.82 5.84 -3.23
N CYS A 79 7.78 5.29 -3.97
CA CYS A 79 9.11 4.98 -3.42
C CYS A 79 9.80 6.25 -2.91
N GLU A 80 9.68 7.37 -3.62
CA GLU A 80 10.26 8.65 -3.19
C GLU A 80 9.56 9.19 -1.93
N VAL A 81 8.23 9.06 -1.84
CA VAL A 81 7.47 9.46 -0.64
C VAL A 81 7.86 8.62 0.58
N LEU A 82 8.08 7.32 0.39
CA LEU A 82 8.30 6.36 1.49
C LEU A 82 9.77 6.21 1.91
N LYS A 83 10.73 6.75 1.13
CA LYS A 83 12.18 6.51 1.26
C LYS A 83 12.72 6.66 2.69
N ASP A 84 12.29 7.71 3.38
CA ASP A 84 12.75 8.05 4.73
C ASP A 84 11.63 8.01 5.78
N TRP A 85 10.54 7.27 5.49
CA TRP A 85 9.37 7.19 6.37
C TRP A 85 9.69 6.48 7.70
N LYS A 86 9.22 7.05 8.80
CA LYS A 86 9.49 6.59 10.17
C LYS A 86 8.21 6.34 10.98
N GLU A 87 8.32 5.55 12.04
CA GLU A 87 7.19 5.22 12.92
C GLU A 87 6.49 6.45 13.51
N ASP A 88 7.22 7.50 13.84
CA ASP A 88 6.65 8.74 14.42
C ASP A 88 5.72 9.47 13.45
N GLN A 89 5.89 9.26 12.14
CA GLN A 89 5.05 9.82 11.09
C GLN A 89 3.72 9.07 10.90
N LEU A 90 3.52 7.92 11.56
CA LEU A 90 2.24 7.22 11.59
C LEU A 90 1.23 7.84 12.56
N LYS A 91 1.69 8.72 13.45
CA LYS A 91 0.84 9.38 14.44
C LYS A 91 0.10 10.54 13.81
N TYR A 92 -1.23 10.49 13.86
CA TYR A 92 -2.03 11.65 13.48
C TYR A 92 -1.73 12.84 14.40
N PRO A 93 -1.72 14.08 13.86
CA PRO A 93 -1.61 15.28 14.68
C PRO A 93 -2.71 15.32 15.74
N GLU A 94 -2.36 15.69 16.98
CA GLU A 94 -3.36 15.93 18.00
C GLU A 94 -4.23 17.14 17.60
N LYS A 95 -5.55 17.03 17.81
CA LYS A 95 -6.44 18.18 17.62
C LYS A 95 -6.02 19.28 18.60
N GLN A 96 -5.65 20.44 18.07
CA GLN A 96 -5.54 21.65 18.88
C GLN A 96 -6.93 21.98 19.43
N SER A 97 -7.09 21.90 20.75
CA SER A 97 -8.31 22.32 21.45
C SER A 97 -8.44 23.84 21.35
N GLY A 98 -9.10 24.34 20.31
CA GLY A 98 -9.25 25.79 20.13
C GLY A 98 -10.23 26.24 19.04
N PHE A 99 -10.82 25.34 18.26
CA PHE A 99 -11.92 25.70 17.36
C PHE A 99 -13.25 25.49 18.09
N GLU A 100 -13.71 26.53 18.79
CA GLU A 100 -15.15 26.73 18.97
C GLU A 100 -15.74 26.90 17.57
N TYR A 101 -16.60 25.96 17.17
CA TYR A 101 -17.46 26.15 16.01
C TYR A 101 -18.39 27.33 16.34
N LEU A 102 -18.22 28.45 15.63
CA LEU A 102 -19.21 29.53 15.58
C LEU A 102 -20.56 29.01 15.09
#